data_AF-A0A6P0X7X2-F1
#
_entry.id   AF-A0A6P0X7X2-F1
#
_cell.length_a   1.000
_cell.length_b   1.000
_cell.length_c   1.000
_cell.angle_alpha   90.00
_cell.angle_beta   90.00
_cell.angle_gamma   90.00
#
_symmetry.space_group_name_H-M   'P 1'
#
loop_
_entity.id
_entity.type
_entity.pdbx_description
1 polymer ?
#
loop_
_entity_poly.entity_id
_entity_poly.type
_entity_poly.pdbx_seq_one_letter_code
_entity_poly.pdbx_strand_id
1 'polypeptide(L)'
;MVLSPENLRVNNQEKFSELTEKQLLENPNSDKLIQGSVLRHMLAQTKMISQIISYIWLYAESDPLAKQARRWFQNPTKNFDKLENPTVADKLPSLAKLMGAKPQDQNIYGEFLSKAFPDVKDESKGLYQFPIFNKLDIESGIVVFKTDATTTKGSIQDPTPNSPNVLTVVIAFPPCPQFSEATLTKEELSNWLNDRDHSNYTPDNSYIPVTF
;
A
#
# COMPACT_ATOMS: atom_id res chain seq x y z
N MET A 1 -46.46 16.81 -27.12
CA MET A 1 -45.31 17.68 -27.46
C MET A 1 -44.11 17.13 -26.71
N VAL A 2 -43.00 16.93 -27.42
CA VAL A 2 -41.82 16.13 -27.06
C VAL A 2 -40.73 17.03 -26.43
N LEU A 3 -40.15 16.59 -25.29
CA LEU A 3 -38.84 16.90 -24.62
C LEU A 3 -38.46 18.40 -24.38
N SER A 4 -37.84 18.78 -23.25
CA SER A 4 -36.43 18.48 -22.93
C SER A 4 -36.07 18.38 -21.42
N PRO A 5 -35.06 17.57 -21.05
CA PRO A 5 -34.59 17.34 -19.68
C PRO A 5 -33.25 18.01 -19.36
N GLU A 6 -33.16 19.35 -19.38
CA GLU A 6 -31.87 20.06 -19.24
C GLU A 6 -31.64 20.92 -17.98
N ASN A 7 -32.58 21.04 -17.03
CA ASN A 7 -32.43 22.05 -15.95
C ASN A 7 -32.40 21.55 -14.49
N LEU A 8 -31.98 20.31 -14.21
CA LEU A 8 -31.91 19.82 -12.82
C LEU A 8 -30.55 19.23 -12.39
N ARG A 9 -29.47 19.51 -13.15
CA ARG A 9 -28.13 18.94 -12.89
C ARG A 9 -27.09 19.91 -12.33
N VAL A 10 -27.48 21.09 -11.87
CA VAL A 10 -26.56 22.05 -11.26
C VAL A 10 -27.16 22.54 -9.96
N ASN A 11 -26.76 21.94 -8.82
CA ASN A 11 -26.76 22.58 -7.49
C ASN A 11 -26.30 21.69 -6.30
N ASN A 12 -25.80 20.47 -6.53
CA ASN A 12 -25.33 19.61 -5.42
C ASN A 12 -23.80 19.61 -5.22
N GLN A 13 -23.03 20.38 -5.98
CA GLN A 13 -21.56 20.41 -5.86
C GLN A 13 -21.00 21.60 -5.04
N GLU A 14 -21.80 22.62 -4.73
CA GLU A 14 -21.30 23.81 -4.00
C GLU A 14 -21.66 23.86 -2.51
N LYS A 15 -22.36 22.84 -1.98
CA LYS A 15 -22.77 22.82 -0.56
C LYS A 15 -21.87 22.03 0.38
N PHE A 16 -20.77 21.46 -0.13
CA PHE A 16 -19.85 20.62 0.65
C PHE A 16 -18.57 21.34 1.10
N SER A 17 -18.37 22.60 0.72
CA SER A 17 -17.16 23.37 1.02
C SER A 17 -17.22 24.23 2.29
N GLU A 18 -18.32 24.21 3.06
CA GLU A 18 -18.48 25.05 4.27
C GLU A 18 -19.00 24.29 5.51
N LEU A 19 -18.73 22.99 5.62
CA LEU A 19 -18.94 22.29 6.88
C LEU A 19 -17.67 22.39 7.73
N THR A 20 -17.71 23.24 8.75
CA THR A 20 -16.61 23.42 9.71
C THR A 20 -16.37 22.09 10.45
N GLU A 21 -15.11 21.74 10.72
CA GLU A 21 -14.69 20.45 11.35
C GLU A 21 -15.50 20.06 12.60
N LYS A 22 -16.09 21.03 13.31
CA LYS A 22 -16.98 20.80 14.46
C LYS A 22 -18.29 20.08 14.12
N GLN A 23 -18.84 20.25 12.91
CA GLN A 23 -20.13 19.67 12.51
C GLN A 23 -20.02 18.22 12.03
N LEU A 24 -18.82 17.74 11.71
CA LEU A 24 -18.56 16.36 11.34
C LEU A 24 -18.49 15.41 12.55
N LEU A 25 -18.23 15.91 13.75
CA LEU A 25 -18.08 15.11 14.98
C LEU A 25 -19.41 14.82 15.70
N GLU A 26 -20.51 15.45 15.31
CA GLU A 26 -21.80 15.33 16.03
C GLU A 26 -22.83 14.42 15.34
N ASN A 27 -22.46 13.78 14.22
CA ASN A 27 -23.41 13.02 13.40
C ASN A 27 -23.13 11.50 13.50
N PRO A 28 -24.01 10.66 14.05
CA PRO A 28 -23.77 9.22 14.15
C PRO A 28 -23.60 8.51 12.77
N ASN A 29 -23.93 9.19 11.67
CA ASN A 29 -23.66 8.74 10.31
C ASN A 29 -22.25 9.13 9.81
N SER A 30 -21.59 10.15 10.35
CA SER A 30 -20.23 10.52 9.97
C SER A 30 -19.23 9.48 10.46
N ASP A 31 -19.40 8.94 11.67
CA ASP A 31 -18.54 7.89 12.21
C ASP A 31 -18.53 6.63 11.34
N LYS A 32 -19.70 6.19 10.83
CA LYS A 32 -19.79 5.04 9.91
C LYS A 32 -19.19 5.34 8.54
N LEU A 33 -19.33 6.58 8.04
CA LEU A 33 -18.73 7.02 6.78
C LEU A 33 -17.19 7.11 6.91
N ILE A 34 -16.69 7.60 8.04
CA ILE A 34 -15.26 7.69 8.37
C ILE A 34 -14.68 6.28 8.54
N GLN A 35 -15.33 5.39 9.30
CA GLN A 35 -14.90 4.00 9.45
C GLN A 35 -14.87 3.25 8.11
N GLY A 36 -15.89 3.44 7.27
CA GLY A 36 -15.92 2.86 5.92
C GLY A 36 -14.83 3.40 5.00
N SER A 37 -14.41 4.65 5.17
CA SER A 37 -13.30 5.25 4.42
C SER A 37 -11.94 4.76 4.90
N VAL A 38 -11.74 4.66 6.22
CA VAL A 38 -10.48 4.17 6.82
C VAL A 38 -10.24 2.71 6.47
N LEU A 39 -11.27 1.85 6.57
CA LEU A 39 -11.13 0.43 6.21
C LEU A 39 -10.75 0.26 4.73
N ARG A 40 -11.37 1.01 3.81
CA ARG A 40 -11.00 0.95 2.39
C ARG A 40 -9.58 1.42 2.15
N HIS A 41 -9.13 2.44 2.87
CA HIS A 41 -7.75 2.90 2.80
C HIS A 41 -6.78 1.80 3.22
N MET A 42 -7.03 1.14 4.35
CA MET A 42 -6.21 0.01 4.82
C MET A 42 -6.21 -1.15 3.81
N LEU A 43 -7.37 -1.52 3.28
CA LEU A 43 -7.47 -2.58 2.27
C LEU A 43 -6.74 -2.23 0.96
N ALA A 44 -6.72 -0.95 0.56
CA ALA A 44 -5.94 -0.50 -0.58
C ALA A 44 -4.43 -0.58 -0.31
N GLN A 45 -3.99 -0.17 0.88
CA GLN A 45 -2.57 -0.30 1.30
C GLN A 45 -2.13 -1.76 1.27
N THR A 46 -2.94 -2.68 1.80
CA THR A 46 -2.59 -4.09 1.85
C THR A 46 -2.57 -4.74 0.48
N LYS A 47 -3.49 -4.36 -0.42
CA LYS A 47 -3.44 -4.72 -1.84
C LYS A 47 -2.13 -4.27 -2.48
N MET A 48 -1.71 -3.02 -2.28
CA MET A 48 -0.46 -2.49 -2.82
C MET A 48 0.77 -3.28 -2.34
N ILE A 49 0.82 -3.63 -1.05
CA ILE A 49 1.90 -4.48 -0.51
C ILE A 49 1.90 -5.85 -1.18
N SER A 50 0.72 -6.48 -1.34
CA SER A 50 0.57 -7.77 -2.03
C SER A 50 1.06 -7.70 -3.49
N GLN A 51 0.73 -6.62 -4.20
CA GLN A 51 1.18 -6.38 -5.58
C GLN A 51 2.69 -6.15 -5.65
N ILE A 52 3.30 -5.43 -4.70
CA ILE A 52 4.77 -5.30 -4.58
C ILE A 52 5.43 -6.68 -4.43
N ILE A 53 4.90 -7.52 -3.55
CA ILE A 53 5.43 -8.88 -3.33
C ILE A 53 5.33 -9.71 -4.61
N SER A 54 4.21 -9.60 -5.32
CA SER A 54 3.98 -10.27 -6.60
C SER A 54 4.99 -9.85 -7.66
N TYR A 55 5.27 -8.54 -7.76
CA TYR A 55 6.33 -8.01 -8.62
C TYR A 55 7.70 -8.59 -8.24
N ILE A 56 8.04 -8.62 -6.96
CA ILE A 56 9.30 -9.19 -6.47
C ILE A 56 9.42 -10.67 -6.86
N TRP A 57 8.38 -11.47 -6.66
CA TRP A 57 8.38 -12.89 -7.01
C TRP A 57 8.53 -13.15 -8.51
N LEU A 58 7.90 -12.34 -9.36
CA LEU A 58 8.01 -12.47 -10.81
C LEU A 58 9.39 -12.08 -11.34
N TYR A 59 10.01 -11.04 -10.78
CA TYR A 59 11.13 -10.36 -11.42
C TYR A 59 12.45 -10.36 -10.63
N ALA A 60 12.52 -10.87 -9.40
CA ALA A 60 13.75 -10.82 -8.59
C ALA A 60 14.98 -11.49 -9.20
N GLU A 61 14.80 -12.42 -10.15
CA GLU A 61 15.92 -13.07 -10.85
C GLU A 61 16.37 -12.32 -12.11
N SER A 62 15.51 -11.47 -12.70
CA SER A 62 15.77 -10.76 -13.96
C SER A 62 15.92 -9.24 -13.81
N ASP A 63 15.36 -8.64 -12.76
CA ASP A 63 15.41 -7.19 -12.49
C ASP A 63 16.23 -6.92 -11.21
N PRO A 64 17.38 -6.22 -11.32
CA PRO A 64 18.19 -5.84 -10.16
C PRO A 64 17.41 -5.09 -9.07
N LEU A 65 16.43 -4.26 -9.44
CA LEU A 65 15.62 -3.53 -8.44
C LEU A 65 14.66 -4.46 -7.71
N ALA A 66 14.02 -5.41 -8.41
CA ALA A 66 13.20 -6.44 -7.76
C ALA A 66 14.05 -7.30 -6.82
N LYS A 67 15.28 -7.66 -7.23
CA LYS A 67 16.23 -8.39 -6.40
C LYS A 67 16.62 -7.60 -5.15
N GLN A 68 16.81 -6.28 -5.28
CA GLN A 68 17.11 -5.40 -4.17
C GLN A 68 15.91 -5.25 -3.23
N ALA A 69 14.71 -5.07 -3.77
CA ALA A 69 13.47 -5.03 -3.00
C ALA A 69 13.25 -6.31 -2.19
N ARG A 70 13.53 -7.49 -2.77
CA ARG A 70 13.54 -8.76 -2.02
C ARG A 70 14.41 -8.68 -0.76
N ARG A 71 15.60 -8.05 -0.84
CA ARG A 71 16.50 -7.91 0.32
C ARG A 71 15.94 -6.98 1.39
N TRP A 72 15.24 -5.93 1.00
CA TRP A 72 14.55 -5.02 1.93
C TRP A 72 13.50 -5.77 2.74
N PHE A 73 12.68 -6.60 2.09
CA PHE A 73 11.67 -7.42 2.78
C PHE A 73 12.30 -8.55 3.62
N GLN A 74 13.37 -9.19 3.16
CA GLN A 74 14.09 -10.21 3.94
C GLN A 74 14.83 -9.65 5.17
N ASN A 75 15.06 -8.34 5.22
CA ASN A 75 15.79 -7.68 6.31
C ASN A 75 15.07 -6.38 6.70
N PRO A 76 13.85 -6.46 7.27
CA PRO A 76 12.95 -5.31 7.43
C PRO A 76 13.50 -4.22 8.36
N THR A 77 14.48 -4.54 9.21
CA THR A 77 15.12 -3.60 10.14
C THR A 77 16.44 -3.02 9.63
N LYS A 78 16.96 -3.48 8.49
CA LYS A 78 18.24 -3.01 7.94
C LYS A 78 18.03 -1.83 7.00
N ASN A 79 18.94 -0.88 7.10
CA ASN A 79 19.13 0.17 6.11
C ASN A 79 20.29 -0.23 5.18
N PHE A 80 20.02 -0.26 3.88
CA PHE A 80 21.01 -0.63 2.86
C PHE A 80 21.62 0.57 2.15
N ASP A 81 21.17 1.78 2.46
CA ASP A 81 21.67 2.99 1.83
C ASP A 81 23.04 3.34 2.43
N LYS A 82 24.04 3.54 1.57
CA LYS A 82 25.38 3.96 1.96
C LYS A 82 25.50 5.47 1.75
N LEU A 83 25.22 6.23 2.80
CA LEU A 83 25.29 7.70 2.79
C LEU A 83 26.39 8.17 3.73
N GLU A 84 27.21 9.12 3.27
CA GLU A 84 28.34 9.64 4.07
C GLU A 84 27.86 10.49 5.26
N ASN A 85 26.73 11.20 5.14
CA ASN A 85 26.17 12.05 6.19
C ASN A 85 24.64 11.88 6.28
N PRO A 86 24.14 10.80 6.89
CA PRO A 86 22.71 10.50 6.89
C PRO A 86 21.93 11.38 7.89
N THR A 87 20.82 11.95 7.43
CA THR A 87 19.76 12.53 8.27
C THR A 87 19.04 11.44 9.10
N VAL A 88 18.09 11.83 9.96
CA VAL A 88 17.28 10.86 10.72
C VAL A 88 16.45 9.98 9.77
N ALA A 89 15.79 10.58 8.78
CA ALA A 89 15.02 9.85 7.77
C ALA A 89 15.92 8.90 6.95
N ASP A 90 17.17 9.29 6.70
CA ASP A 90 18.14 8.45 6.01
C ASP A 90 18.57 7.23 6.81
N LYS A 91 18.32 7.18 8.12
CA LYS A 91 18.62 6.02 8.98
C LYS A 91 17.49 5.02 9.05
N LEU A 92 16.30 5.35 8.54
CA LEU A 92 15.16 4.43 8.51
C LEU A 92 15.53 3.13 7.77
N PRO A 93 14.95 1.98 8.18
CA PRO A 93 15.10 0.74 7.42
C PRO A 93 14.63 0.91 5.97
N SER A 94 15.28 0.23 5.02
CA SER A 94 14.95 0.37 3.60
C SER A 94 13.51 -0.04 3.28
N LEU A 95 12.94 -1.01 4.01
CA LEU A 95 11.52 -1.36 3.87
C LEU A 95 10.61 -0.19 4.29
N ALA A 96 10.92 0.47 5.41
CA ALA A 96 10.15 1.63 5.87
C ALA A 96 10.24 2.80 4.88
N LYS A 97 11.43 3.03 4.30
CA LYS A 97 11.62 4.01 3.22
C LYS A 97 10.79 3.69 1.99
N LEU A 98 10.73 2.42 1.56
CA LEU A 98 9.86 1.99 0.46
C LEU A 98 8.38 2.28 0.76
N MET A 99 7.91 1.95 1.97
CA MET A 99 6.51 2.17 2.37
C MET A 99 6.13 3.66 2.42
N GLY A 100 7.09 4.54 2.71
CA GLY A 100 6.95 5.99 2.75
C GLY A 100 7.29 6.71 1.43
N ALA A 101 7.65 5.98 0.37
CA ALA A 101 8.08 6.55 -0.91
C ALA A 101 6.92 6.76 -1.89
N LYS A 102 7.17 7.57 -2.93
CA LYS A 102 6.29 7.76 -4.08
C LYS A 102 6.99 7.37 -5.37
N PRO A 103 6.26 6.88 -6.40
CA PRO A 103 6.85 6.56 -7.70
C PRO A 103 7.63 7.72 -8.35
N GLN A 104 7.26 8.97 -8.05
CA GLN A 104 7.88 10.19 -8.56
C GLN A 104 9.20 10.56 -7.85
N ASP A 105 9.52 9.91 -6.72
CA ASP A 105 10.74 10.21 -5.98
C ASP A 105 11.97 9.85 -6.81
N GLN A 106 12.94 10.76 -6.91
CA GLN A 106 14.20 10.56 -7.64
C GLN A 106 15.20 9.71 -6.83
N ASN A 107 14.79 8.52 -6.41
CA ASN A 107 15.60 7.57 -5.67
C ASN A 107 15.23 6.13 -6.05
N ILE A 108 15.98 5.16 -5.51
CA ILE A 108 15.79 3.74 -5.82
C ILE A 108 14.40 3.20 -5.44
N TYR A 109 13.76 3.79 -4.43
CA TYR A 109 12.44 3.37 -3.96
C TYR A 109 11.36 3.85 -4.92
N GLY A 110 11.43 5.12 -5.36
CA GLY A 110 10.53 5.67 -6.38
C GLY A 110 10.71 4.99 -7.74
N GLU A 111 11.94 4.69 -8.15
CA GLU A 111 12.21 3.94 -9.38
C GLU A 111 11.59 2.53 -9.32
N PHE A 112 11.76 1.82 -8.20
CA PHE A 112 11.13 0.52 -7.99
C PHE A 112 9.60 0.60 -8.06
N LEU A 113 8.99 1.56 -7.35
CA LEU A 113 7.53 1.74 -7.34
C LEU A 113 7.00 2.11 -8.73
N SER A 114 7.73 2.92 -9.50
CA SER A 114 7.40 3.24 -10.89
C SER A 114 7.41 2.02 -11.82
N LYS A 115 8.20 0.99 -11.52
CA LYS A 115 8.18 -0.28 -12.27
C LYS A 115 7.06 -1.22 -11.82
N ALA A 116 6.84 -1.32 -10.52
CA ALA A 116 5.77 -2.15 -9.95
C ALA A 116 4.37 -1.61 -10.28
N PHE A 117 4.25 -0.30 -10.44
CA PHE A 117 3.01 0.40 -10.72
C PHE A 117 3.18 1.42 -11.87
N PRO A 118 3.38 0.94 -13.11
CA PRO A 118 3.69 1.82 -14.25
C PRO A 118 2.58 2.80 -14.59
N ASP A 119 1.33 2.45 -14.25
CA ASP A 119 0.13 3.22 -14.56
C ASP A 119 -0.07 4.46 -13.67
N VAL A 120 0.70 4.59 -12.57
CA VAL A 120 0.55 5.71 -11.60
C VAL A 120 1.01 7.04 -12.17
N LYS A 121 1.71 7.04 -13.31
CA LYS A 121 2.09 8.27 -14.01
C LYS A 121 0.88 9.02 -14.58
N ASP A 122 -0.26 8.35 -14.69
CA ASP A 122 -1.52 8.93 -15.14
C ASP A 122 -2.39 9.29 -13.92
N GLU A 123 -2.30 10.55 -13.48
CA GLU A 123 -3.03 11.09 -12.31
C GLU A 123 -4.55 10.92 -12.43
N SER A 124 -5.06 10.69 -13.64
CA SER A 124 -6.49 10.48 -13.92
C SER A 124 -7.05 9.17 -13.34
N LYS A 125 -6.20 8.26 -12.86
CA LYS A 125 -6.61 6.90 -12.48
C LYS A 125 -6.65 6.58 -10.99
N GLY A 126 -6.31 7.49 -10.07
CA GLY A 126 -6.67 7.48 -8.62
C GLY A 126 -6.55 6.18 -7.78
N LEU A 127 -5.99 5.10 -8.33
CA LEU A 127 -6.06 3.71 -7.84
C LEU A 127 -5.15 3.45 -6.65
N TYR A 128 -4.04 4.15 -6.64
CA TYR A 128 -2.96 3.93 -5.71
C TYR A 128 -2.77 5.16 -4.84
N GLN A 129 -2.66 4.92 -3.54
CA GLN A 129 -2.40 5.98 -2.58
C GLN A 129 -0.93 5.87 -2.19
N PHE A 130 -0.14 6.79 -2.76
CA PHE A 130 1.26 6.95 -2.43
C PHE A 130 1.48 8.20 -1.55
N PRO A 131 2.31 8.12 -0.50
CA PRO A 131 3.00 6.91 -0.04
C PRO A 131 2.03 5.87 0.52
N ILE A 132 2.43 4.59 0.55
CA ILE A 132 1.57 3.52 1.07
C ILE A 132 1.23 3.82 2.52
N PHE A 133 2.21 4.24 3.32
CA PHE A 133 2.00 4.74 4.68
C PHE A 133 2.49 6.18 4.80
N ASN A 134 1.85 6.96 5.68
CA ASN A 134 2.24 8.34 5.93
C ASN A 134 3.69 8.38 6.43
N LYS A 135 4.52 9.17 5.75
CA LYS A 135 5.95 9.31 6.04
C LYS A 135 6.21 9.83 7.46
N LEU A 136 5.38 10.74 7.97
CA LEU A 136 5.54 11.27 9.34
C LEU A 136 5.27 10.20 10.39
N ASP A 137 4.30 9.31 10.16
CA ASP A 137 3.99 8.22 11.09
C ASP A 137 5.12 7.18 11.11
N ILE A 138 5.78 6.96 9.97
CA ILE A 138 6.97 6.10 9.88
C ILE A 138 8.17 6.76 10.59
N GLU A 139 8.44 8.04 10.32
CA GLU A 139 9.59 8.77 10.87
C GLU A 139 9.50 8.97 12.38
N SER A 140 8.29 9.17 12.90
CA SER A 140 8.01 9.27 14.34
C SER A 140 8.03 7.91 15.05
N GLY A 141 8.07 6.80 14.30
CA GLY A 141 8.03 5.45 14.86
C GLY A 141 6.64 5.00 15.33
N ILE A 142 5.58 5.75 14.99
CA ILE A 142 4.19 5.35 15.24
C ILE A 142 3.84 4.11 14.41
N VAL A 143 4.38 3.99 13.20
CA VAL A 143 4.21 2.80 12.35
C VAL A 143 5.55 2.10 12.16
N VAL A 144 5.58 0.79 12.45
CA VAL A 144 6.76 -0.06 12.26
C VAL A 144 6.43 -1.29 11.43
N PHE A 145 7.38 -1.72 10.60
CA PHE A 145 7.21 -2.84 9.68
C PHE A 145 8.03 -4.05 10.13
N LYS A 146 7.40 -5.22 10.09
CA LYS A 146 8.02 -6.53 10.24
C LYS A 146 7.66 -7.40 9.05
N THR A 147 8.44 -8.43 8.79
CA THR A 147 8.11 -9.44 7.79
C THR A 147 8.06 -10.82 8.42
N ASP A 148 7.13 -11.65 7.97
CA ASP A 148 6.99 -13.05 8.38
C ASP A 148 7.09 -13.95 7.14
N ALA A 149 8.11 -14.81 7.12
CA ALA A 149 8.40 -15.70 6.00
C ALA A 149 7.64 -17.05 6.07
N THR A 150 6.81 -17.26 7.10
CA THR A 150 6.14 -18.55 7.36
C THR A 150 4.66 -18.55 7.01
N THR A 151 4.08 -17.38 6.75
CA THR A 151 2.64 -17.20 6.52
C THR A 151 2.38 -16.51 5.19
N THR A 152 1.22 -16.78 4.58
CA THR A 152 0.67 -16.00 3.46
C THR A 152 -0.29 -14.90 3.94
N LYS A 153 -0.58 -14.83 5.24
CA LYS A 153 -1.45 -13.83 5.86
C LYS A 153 -0.69 -13.06 6.94
N GLY A 154 -0.42 -11.80 6.65
CA GLY A 154 0.14 -10.81 7.58
C GLY A 154 -0.94 -10.21 8.47
N SER A 155 -0.53 -9.33 9.38
CA SER A 155 -1.43 -8.68 10.34
C SER A 155 -1.02 -7.23 10.63
N ILE A 156 -1.99 -6.34 10.77
CA ILE A 156 -1.84 -5.04 11.39
C ILE A 156 -2.19 -5.19 12.87
N GLN A 157 -1.21 -4.95 13.75
CA GLN A 157 -1.31 -5.20 15.18
C GLN A 157 -1.42 -3.88 15.93
N ASP A 158 -2.38 -3.84 16.86
CA ASP A 158 -2.58 -2.71 17.76
C ASP A 158 -1.37 -2.46 18.67
N PRO A 159 -1.23 -1.22 19.17
CA PRO A 159 -0.23 -0.89 20.18
C PRO A 159 -0.31 -1.82 21.39
N THR A 160 0.84 -2.31 21.82
CA THR A 160 0.94 -3.17 23.00
C THR A 160 1.29 -2.36 24.25
N PRO A 161 1.07 -2.88 25.48
CA PRO A 161 1.53 -2.19 26.69
C PRO A 161 3.04 -1.89 26.72
N ASN A 162 3.85 -2.70 26.01
CA ASN A 162 5.30 -2.53 25.91
C ASN A 162 5.71 -1.55 24.80
N SER A 163 4.80 -1.22 23.89
CA SER A 163 5.01 -0.25 22.81
C SER A 163 3.73 0.56 22.63
N PRO A 164 3.35 1.35 23.66
CA PRO A 164 2.16 2.18 23.57
C PRO A 164 2.37 3.19 22.45
N ASN A 165 1.36 3.34 21.59
CA ASN A 165 1.37 4.19 20.40
C ASN A 165 2.12 3.65 19.17
N VAL A 166 2.51 2.37 19.13
CA VAL A 166 3.16 1.79 17.96
C VAL A 166 2.24 0.78 17.25
N LEU A 167 1.78 1.14 16.06
CA LEU A 167 1.11 0.24 15.12
C LEU A 167 2.16 -0.64 14.44
N THR A 168 2.05 -1.96 14.58
CA THR A 168 3.00 -2.90 13.94
C THR A 168 2.34 -3.55 12.74
N VAL A 169 2.88 -3.31 11.55
CA VAL A 169 2.46 -3.96 10.30
C VAL A 169 3.36 -5.17 10.07
N VAL A 170 2.83 -6.37 10.28
CA VAL A 170 3.50 -7.64 9.99
C VAL A 170 3.14 -8.08 8.58
N ILE A 171 4.06 -7.90 7.65
CA ILE A 171 3.87 -8.23 6.24
C ILE A 171 4.21 -9.71 6.00
N ALA A 172 3.26 -10.48 5.48
CA ALA A 172 3.53 -11.82 4.99
C ALA A 172 4.49 -11.76 3.80
N PHE A 173 5.66 -12.38 3.92
CA PHE A 173 6.65 -12.46 2.85
C PHE A 173 7.33 -13.83 2.79
N PRO A 174 6.57 -14.90 2.52
CA PRO A 174 7.11 -16.24 2.41
C PRO A 174 7.97 -16.40 1.14
N PRO A 175 8.77 -17.48 1.04
CA PRO A 175 9.37 -17.87 -0.23
C PRO A 175 8.29 -18.03 -1.31
N CYS A 176 8.60 -17.61 -2.54
CA CYS A 176 7.71 -17.84 -3.68
C CYS A 176 7.48 -19.36 -3.84
N PRO A 177 6.23 -19.83 -3.93
CA PRO A 177 5.96 -21.22 -4.24
C PRO A 177 6.47 -21.58 -5.64
N GLN A 178 6.61 -22.87 -5.91
CA GLN A 178 6.91 -23.35 -7.25
C GLN A 178 5.72 -23.09 -8.17
N PHE A 179 5.95 -22.44 -9.32
CA PHE A 179 4.85 -22.16 -10.24
C PHE A 179 4.24 -23.44 -10.82
N SER A 180 2.94 -23.64 -10.58
CA SER A 180 2.14 -24.77 -11.08
C SER A 180 0.65 -24.51 -10.89
N GLU A 181 -0.19 -25.24 -11.63
CA GLU A 181 -1.66 -25.17 -11.49
C GLU A 181 -2.16 -25.56 -10.09
N ALA A 182 -1.41 -26.40 -9.36
CA ALA A 182 -1.77 -26.84 -8.02
C ALA A 182 -1.51 -25.79 -6.93
N THR A 183 -0.73 -24.74 -7.24
CA THR A 183 -0.32 -23.72 -6.27
C THR A 183 -0.60 -22.33 -6.81
N LEU A 184 0.34 -21.78 -7.56
CA LEU A 184 0.28 -20.46 -8.16
C LEU A 184 0.88 -20.52 -9.56
N THR A 185 0.19 -19.98 -10.55
CA THR A 185 0.73 -19.80 -11.89
C THR A 185 1.30 -18.38 -12.06
N LYS A 186 2.20 -18.23 -13.04
CA LYS A 186 2.73 -16.89 -13.39
C LYS A 186 1.63 -15.97 -13.93
N GLU A 187 0.62 -16.54 -14.59
CA GLU A 187 -0.51 -15.81 -15.13
C GLU A 187 -1.37 -15.24 -14.00
N GLU A 188 -1.78 -16.05 -13.01
CA GLU A 188 -2.53 -15.57 -11.84
C GLU A 188 -1.78 -14.46 -11.10
N LEU A 189 -0.46 -14.63 -10.91
CA LEU A 189 0.37 -13.62 -10.24
C LEU A 189 0.49 -12.33 -11.06
N SER A 190 0.59 -12.44 -12.39
CA SER A 190 0.62 -11.29 -13.29
C SER A 190 -0.74 -10.59 -13.36
N ASN A 191 -1.83 -11.34 -13.38
CA ASN A 191 -3.19 -10.82 -13.34
C ASN A 191 -3.41 -10.04 -12.03
N TRP A 192 -2.98 -10.58 -10.89
CA TRP A 192 -3.08 -9.88 -9.61
C TRP A 192 -2.21 -8.62 -9.56
N LEU A 193 -0.96 -8.69 -10.03
CA LEU A 193 -0.08 -7.52 -10.13
C LEU A 193 -0.70 -6.41 -10.98
N ASN A 194 -1.43 -6.78 -12.04
CA ASN A 194 -2.08 -5.86 -12.97
C ASN A 194 -3.54 -5.56 -12.62
N ASP A 195 -4.07 -6.11 -11.53
CA ASP A 195 -5.44 -5.85 -11.11
C ASP A 195 -5.59 -4.41 -10.63
N ARG A 196 -6.58 -3.73 -11.18
CA ARG A 196 -6.94 -2.33 -10.93
C ARG A 196 -8.40 -2.21 -10.51
N ASP A 197 -9.09 -3.30 -10.16
CA ASP A 197 -10.44 -3.19 -9.63
C ASP A 197 -10.41 -2.61 -8.20
N HIS A 198 -11.17 -1.53 -7.95
CA HIS A 198 -11.28 -0.89 -6.64
C HIS A 198 -12.21 -1.63 -5.68
N SER A 199 -12.98 -2.58 -6.17
CA SER A 199 -13.86 -3.42 -5.36
C SER A 199 -13.18 -4.72 -4.92
N ASN A 200 -12.04 -5.07 -5.56
CA ASN A 200 -11.28 -6.25 -5.22
C ASN A 200 -10.00 -5.89 -4.44
N TYR A 201 -9.92 -6.31 -3.17
CA TYR A 201 -8.77 -6.02 -2.30
C TYR A 201 -7.91 -7.25 -2.00
N THR A 202 -8.34 -8.44 -2.42
CA THR A 202 -7.68 -9.70 -2.11
C THR A 202 -7.50 -10.54 -3.38
N PRO A 203 -6.36 -11.23 -3.55
CA PRO A 203 -6.17 -12.12 -4.68
C PRO A 203 -7.11 -13.34 -4.57
N ASP A 204 -7.54 -13.84 -5.72
CA ASP A 204 -8.33 -15.09 -5.77
C ASP A 204 -7.48 -16.31 -5.33
N ASN A 205 -6.18 -16.27 -5.62
CA ASN A 205 -5.26 -17.34 -5.27
C ASN A 205 -4.66 -17.13 -3.87
N SER A 206 -4.96 -18.08 -2.96
CA SER A 206 -4.56 -18.03 -1.54
C SER A 206 -3.05 -18.14 -1.26
N TYR A 207 -2.24 -18.53 -2.25
CA TYR A 207 -0.78 -18.53 -2.12
C TYR A 207 -0.17 -17.14 -2.28
N ILE A 208 -0.91 -16.17 -2.86
CA ILE A 208 -0.48 -14.79 -2.97
C ILE A 208 -0.58 -14.12 -1.59
N PRO A 209 0.52 -13.59 -1.02
CA PRO A 209 0.50 -13.06 0.33
C PRO A 209 -0.30 -11.77 0.44
N VAL A 210 -1.02 -11.62 1.54
CA VAL A 210 -1.82 -10.45 1.88
C VAL A 210 -1.58 -10.07 3.34
N THR A 211 -1.81 -8.81 3.68
CA THR A 211 -1.76 -8.30 5.07
C THR A 211 -3.15 -7.80 5.43
N PHE A 212 -3.64 -8.05 6.64
CA PHE A 212 -4.96 -7.58 7.10
C PHE A 212 -4.88 -6.86 8.43
#